data_AF-A0A3N5UG90-F1
#
_entry.id   AF-A0A3N5UG90-F1
#
_cell.length_a   1.000
_cell.length_b   1.000
_cell.length_c   1.000
_cell.angle_alpha   90.00
_cell.angle_beta   90.00
_cell.angle_gamma   90.00
#
_symmetry.space_group_name_H-M   'P 1'
#
loop_
_entity.id
_entity.type
_entity.pdbx_description
1 polymer ?
#
loop_
_entity_poly.entity_id
_entity_poly.type
_entity_poly.pdbx_seq_one_letter_code
_entity_poly.pdbx_strand_id
1 'polypeptide(L)'
;MAETWRYRGQQIGSEQIAFLQEFIRTHPTSSRWKLSRQLCEALGWKQANGALRDVVCRGLLLMLERAGQIELPPVRRHIRGQRRTGRPRPEAVL
;
A
#
# COMPACT_ATOMS: atom_id res chain seq x y z
N MET A 1 -15.94 -9.35 -13.66
CA MET A 1 -16.07 -9.98 -12.33
C MET A 1 -15.38 -9.06 -11.34
N ALA A 2 -16.06 -8.61 -10.29
CA ALA A 2 -15.44 -7.69 -9.33
C ALA A 2 -14.46 -8.48 -8.45
N GLU A 3 -13.16 -8.31 -8.69
CA GLU A 3 -12.12 -8.95 -7.89
C GLU A 3 -12.14 -8.35 -6.48
N THR A 4 -12.46 -9.19 -5.50
CA THR A 4 -12.48 -8.82 -4.09
C THR A 4 -11.26 -9.41 -3.41
N TRP A 5 -10.37 -8.56 -2.92
CA TRP A 5 -9.14 -8.95 -2.27
C TRP A 5 -9.34 -9.05 -0.76
N ARG A 6 -8.69 -10.03 -0.11
CA ARG A 6 -8.72 -10.15 1.35
C ARG A 6 -7.37 -9.78 1.94
N TYR A 7 -7.34 -8.82 2.86
CA TYR A 7 -6.13 -8.40 3.55
C TYR A 7 -6.37 -8.22 5.05
N ARG A 8 -5.72 -9.05 5.88
CA ARG A 8 -5.80 -8.99 7.36
C ARG A 8 -7.24 -8.89 7.90
N GLY A 9 -8.16 -9.64 7.29
CA GLY A 9 -9.58 -9.66 7.66
C GLY A 9 -10.45 -8.57 7.01
N GLN A 10 -9.87 -7.68 6.19
CA GLN A 10 -10.62 -6.68 5.43
C GLN A 10 -10.84 -7.15 3.99
N GLN A 11 -12.02 -6.89 3.47
CA GLN A 11 -12.34 -7.05 2.05
C GLN A 11 -12.08 -5.73 1.32
N ILE A 12 -11.33 -5.81 0.24
CA ILE A 12 -10.95 -4.68 -0.62
C ILE A 12 -11.60 -4.95 -1.97
N GLY A 13 -12.70 -4.24 -2.23
CA GLY A 13 -13.42 -4.33 -3.49
C GLY A 13 -12.85 -3.42 -4.58
N SER A 14 -13.45 -3.49 -5.76
CA SER A 14 -13.08 -2.69 -6.93
C SER A 14 -13.17 -1.18 -6.68
N GLU A 15 -14.16 -0.71 -5.92
CA GLU A 15 -14.29 0.72 -5.56
C GLU A 15 -13.12 1.20 -4.71
N GLN A 16 -12.69 0.38 -3.75
CA GLN A 16 -11.54 0.67 -2.91
C GLN A 16 -10.26 0.69 -3.76
N ILE A 17 -10.11 -0.23 -4.70
CA ILE A 17 -8.97 -0.24 -5.64
C ILE A 17 -8.96 1.02 -6.50
N ALA A 18 -10.10 1.40 -7.09
CA ALA A 18 -10.22 2.62 -7.89
C ALA A 18 -9.86 3.87 -7.08
N PHE A 19 -10.31 3.96 -5.82
CA PHE A 19 -9.90 5.01 -4.90
C PHE A 19 -8.38 5.03 -4.67
N LEU A 20 -7.76 3.86 -4.45
CA LEU A 20 -6.31 3.77 -4.26
C LEU A 20 -5.53 4.21 -5.50
N GLN A 21 -5.96 3.79 -6.69
CA GLN A 21 -5.35 4.19 -7.97
C GLN A 21 -5.40 5.71 -8.13
N GLU A 22 -6.58 6.32 -7.91
CA GLU A 22 -6.75 7.76 -8.05
C GLU A 22 -5.95 8.54 -6.98
N PHE A 23 -5.93 8.03 -5.74
CA PHE A 23 -5.12 8.62 -4.67
C PHE A 23 -3.62 8.60 -5.00
N ILE A 24 -3.13 7.54 -5.64
CA ILE A 24 -1.72 7.45 -6.05
C ILE A 24 -1.44 8.40 -7.22
N ARG A 25 -2.34 8.46 -8.21
CA ARG A 25 -2.21 9.35 -9.38
C ARG A 25 -2.19 10.83 -9.00
N THR A 26 -2.92 11.21 -7.95
CA THR A 26 -2.93 12.59 -7.42
C THR A 26 -1.69 12.92 -6.58
N HIS A 27 -0.90 11.91 -6.18
CA HIS A 27 0.30 12.07 -5.34
C HIS A 27 1.58 11.45 -5.96
N PRO A 28 1.93 11.75 -7.22
CA PRO A 28 3.06 11.13 -7.89
C PRO A 28 4.42 11.50 -7.25
N THR A 29 4.46 12.65 -6.59
CA THR A 29 5.66 13.17 -5.91
C THR A 29 5.78 12.71 -4.45
N SER A 30 4.83 11.94 -3.92
CA SER A 30 4.97 11.35 -2.58
C SER A 30 5.88 10.12 -2.60
N SER A 31 6.73 9.99 -1.58
CA SER A 31 7.45 8.73 -1.35
C SER A 31 6.45 7.65 -0.92
N ARG A 32 6.75 6.37 -1.17
CA ARG A 32 5.88 5.25 -0.72
C ARG A 32 5.53 5.32 0.78
N TRP A 33 6.45 5.83 1.62
CA TRP A 33 6.21 6.04 3.05
C TRP A 33 5.24 7.19 3.33
N LYS A 34 5.43 8.34 2.66
CA LYS A 34 4.52 9.48 2.80
C LYS A 34 3.12 9.12 2.30
N LEU A 35 3.05 8.43 1.17
CA LEU A 35 1.80 7.98 0.55
C LEU A 35 1.00 7.07 1.48
N SER A 36 1.63 6.06 2.11
CA SER A 36 0.92 5.19 3.07
C SER A 36 0.37 5.94 4.29
N ARG A 37 1.06 6.99 4.75
CA ARG A 37 0.58 7.81 5.87
C ARG A 37 -0.58 8.71 5.48
N GLN A 38 -0.46 9.43 4.37
CA GLN A 38 -1.53 10.27 3.85
C GLN A 38 -2.79 9.45 3.56
N LEU A 39 -2.62 8.23 3.03
CA LEU A 39 -3.72 7.32 2.79
C LEU A 39 -4.37 6.83 4.09
N CYS A 40 -3.59 6.52 5.13
CA CYS A 40 -4.15 6.18 6.44
C CYS A 40 -4.93 7.35 7.06
N GLU A 41 -4.45 8.58 6.87
CA GLU A 41 -5.14 9.78 7.34
C GLU A 41 -6.47 9.97 6.60
N ALA A 42 -6.46 9.86 5.26
CA ALA A 42 -7.65 9.99 4.42
C ALA A 42 -8.71 8.92 4.70
N LEU A 43 -8.29 7.67 4.94
CA LEU A 43 -9.18 6.56 5.28
C LEU A 43 -9.57 6.51 6.76
N GLY A 44 -9.04 7.41 7.60
CA GLY A 44 -9.23 7.35 9.05
C GLY A 44 -8.67 6.08 9.69
N TRP A 45 -7.74 5.39 9.03
CA TRP A 45 -7.10 4.16 9.50
C TRP A 45 -6.11 4.45 10.65
N LYS A 46 -6.71 4.66 11.83
CA LYS A 46 -6.03 4.91 13.09
C LYS A 46 -6.32 3.80 14.08
N GLN A 47 -5.41 3.59 15.01
CA GLN A 47 -5.60 2.77 16.19
C GLN A 47 -6.43 3.54 17.23
N ALA A 48 -6.90 2.86 18.28
CA ALA A 48 -7.65 3.48 19.37
C ALA A 48 -6.86 4.57 20.11
N ASN A 49 -5.52 4.49 20.10
CA ASN A 49 -4.62 5.50 20.66
C ASN A 49 -4.32 6.67 19.68
N GLY A 50 -4.98 6.74 18.52
CA GLY A 50 -4.78 7.77 17.50
C GLY A 50 -3.60 7.57 16.56
N ALA A 51 -2.75 6.55 16.78
CA ALA A 51 -1.62 6.27 15.90
C ALA A 51 -2.08 5.70 14.55
N LEU A 52 -1.42 6.10 13.46
CA LEU A 52 -1.74 5.60 12.11
C LEU A 52 -1.38 4.12 11.97
N ARG A 53 -2.21 3.37 11.23
CA ARG A 53 -1.92 1.97 10.86
C ARG A 53 -1.08 1.90 9.57
N ASP A 54 -0.06 2.75 9.47
CA ASP A 54 0.74 2.96 8.24
C ASP A 54 1.48 1.70 7.78
N VAL A 55 1.98 0.88 8.71
CA VAL A 55 2.62 -0.41 8.40
C VAL A 55 1.62 -1.40 7.76
N VAL A 56 0.37 -1.42 8.24
CA VAL A 56 -0.70 -2.27 7.71
C VAL A 56 -1.11 -1.79 6.33
N CYS A 57 -1.34 -0.48 6.18
CA CYS A 57 -1.66 0.14 4.90
C CYS A 57 -0.56 -0.08 3.86
N ARG A 58 0.71 0.11 4.24
CA ARG A 58 1.85 -0.16 3.36
C ARG A 58 1.90 -1.62 2.92
N GLY A 59 1.56 -2.56 3.81
CA GLY A 59 1.47 -3.97 3.46
C GLY A 59 0.38 -4.27 2.43
N LEU A 60 -0.80 -3.64 2.57
CA LEU A 60 -1.88 -3.72 1.59
C LEU A 60 -1.44 -3.21 0.22
N LEU A 61 -0.86 -2.00 0.18
CA LEU A 61 -0.38 -1.38 -1.05
C LEU A 61 0.64 -2.27 -1.78
N LEU A 62 1.59 -2.86 -1.04
CA LEU A 62 2.58 -3.77 -1.63
C LEU A 62 1.96 -5.09 -2.12
N MET A 63 0.89 -5.58 -1.51
CA MET A 63 0.14 -6.73 -1.99
C MET A 63 -0.57 -6.41 -3.31
N LEU A 64 -1.31 -5.31 -3.36
CA LEU A 64 -2.02 -4.88 -4.56
C LEU A 64 -1.07 -4.53 -5.72
N GLU A 65 0.09 -3.93 -5.44
CA GLU A 65 1.12 -3.69 -6.46
C GLU A 65 1.68 -5.02 -7.01
N ARG A 66 1.84 -6.05 -6.17
CA ARG A 66 2.25 -7.38 -6.64
C ARG A 66 1.19 -8.06 -7.49
N ALA A 67 -0.08 -7.81 -7.18
CA ALA A 67 -1.21 -8.31 -7.93
C ALA A 67 -1.47 -7.54 -9.24
N GLY A 68 -0.70 -6.48 -9.53
CA GLY A 68 -0.91 -5.63 -10.72
C GLY A 68 -2.13 -4.72 -10.63
N GLN A 69 -2.77 -4.62 -9.47
CA GLN A 69 -4.00 -3.82 -9.28
C GLN A 69 -3.70 -2.32 -9.13
N ILE A 70 -2.52 -1.96 -8.65
CA ILE A 70 -2.07 -0.58 -8.50
C ILE A 70 -0.60 -0.46 -8.88
N GLU A 71 -0.17 0.74 -9.26
CA GLU A 71 1.24 1.05 -9.49
C GLU A 71 1.72 2.05 -8.43
N LEU A 72 2.73 1.71 -7.62
CA LEU A 72 3.25 2.62 -6.60
C LEU A 72 4.44 3.44 -7.13
N PRO A 73 4.62 4.68 -6.66
CA PRO A 73 5.76 5.51 -7.05
C PRO A 73 7.11 4.79 -6.85
N PRO A 74 8.13 5.09 -7.66
CA PRO A 74 9.42 4.41 -7.57
C PRO A 74 10.07 4.55 -6.18
N VAL A 75 10.83 3.54 -5.79
CA VAL A 75 11.58 3.56 -4.53
C VAL A 75 12.68 4.61 -4.63
N ARG A 76 12.60 5.65 -3.80
CA ARG A 76 13.54 6.80 -3.86
C ARG A 76 14.86 6.59 -3.13
N ARG A 77 14.89 5.68 -2.15
CA ARG A 77 16.08 5.45 -1.32
C ARG A 77 16.31 3.96 -1.12
N HIS A 78 17.39 3.47 -1.71
CA HIS A 78 17.94 2.15 -1.42
C HIS A 78 19.05 2.28 -0.39
N ILE A 79 18.85 1.73 0.80
CA ILE A 79 19.89 1.69 1.83
C ILE A 79 20.76 0.47 1.56
N ARG A 80 21.97 0.69 1.04
CA ARG A 80 22.94 -0.39 0.79
C ARG A 80 23.26 -1.12 2.10
N GLY A 81 23.39 -2.44 2.04
CA GLY A 81 23.73 -3.27 3.21
C GLY A 81 22.55 -3.64 4.13
N GLN A 82 21.33 -3.16 3.89
CA GLN A 82 20.17 -3.67 4.63
C GLN A 82 19.75 -5.06 4.14
N ARG A 83 19.59 -6.02 5.06
CA ARG A 83 19.06 -7.36 4.74
C ARG A 83 17.74 -7.32 3.93
N ARG A 84 16.93 -6.29 4.13
CA ARG A 84 15.65 -6.10 3.43
C ARG A 84 15.80 -5.70 1.96
N THR A 85 16.90 -5.06 1.54
CA THR A 85 17.08 -4.66 0.14
C THR A 85 17.49 -5.83 -0.76
N GLY A 86 18.10 -6.88 -0.20
CA GLY A 86 18.47 -8.10 -0.94
C GLY A 86 17.45 -9.23 -0.82
N ARG A 87 16.34 -9.04 -0.10
CA ARG A 87 15.33 -10.09 0.07
C ARG A 87 14.52 -10.24 -1.22
N PRO A 88 14.34 -11.46 -1.77
CA PRO A 88 13.47 -11.67 -2.91
C PRO A 88 12.04 -11.21 -2.61
N ARG A 89 11.40 -10.60 -3.60
CA ARG A 89 10.01 -10.13 -3.49
C ARG A 89 9.11 -11.37 -3.30
N PRO A 90 8.22 -11.39 -2.28
CA PRO A 90 7.32 -12.52 -2.13
C PRO A 90 6.35 -12.57 -3.30
N GLU A 91 5.97 -13.77 -3.71
CA GLU A 91 4.96 -14.00 -4.75
C GLU A 91 3.64 -13.29 -4.43
N ALA A 92 2.88 -12.98 -5.48
CA ALA A 92 1.54 -12.45 -5.31
C ALA A 92 0.68 -13.52 -4.62
N VAL A 93 0.05 -13.14 -3.50
CA VAL A 93 -0.95 -13.99 -2.86
C VAL A 93 -2.23 -13.76 -3.67
N LEU A 94 -2.62 -14.77 -4.45
CA LEU A 94 -3.89 -14.82 -5.19
C LEU A 94 -5.05 -15.07 -4.22
#